data_AF-W4Q3K2-F1
#
_entry.id   AF-W4Q3K2-F1
#
_cell.length_a   1.000
_cell.length_b   1.000
_cell.length_c   1.000
_cell.angle_alpha   90.00
_cell.angle_beta   90.00
_cell.angle_gamma   90.00
#
_symmetry.space_group_name_H-M   'P 1'
#
loop_
_entity.id
_entity.type
_entity.pdbx_description
1 polymer ?
#
loop_
_entity_poly.entity_id
_entity_poly.type
_entity_poly.pdbx_seq_one_letter_code
_entity_poly.pdbx_strand_id
1 'polypeptide(L)'
;MEIIIQAVIIIIIILAIGLYLLRSKFTGYSIWVKTVCFDYPVVDLEEKKVIGTVLYRNKVHLKVIVDLKNDNVIVEGDVDKLGDPDKDRKFYIDMFKREAKFLVENNISDPKKYDSELDNKRT
;
A
#
# COMPACT_ATOMS: atom_id res chain seq x y z
N MET A 1 31.36 0.38 -61.08
CA MET A 1 30.09 0.91 -60.53
C MET A 1 29.40 -0.09 -59.60
N GLU A 2 29.30 -1.37 -59.96
CA GLU A 2 28.58 -2.38 -59.16
C GLU A 2 29.15 -2.60 -57.74
N ILE A 3 30.47 -2.63 -57.58
CA ILE A 3 31.12 -2.81 -56.27
C ILE A 3 30.78 -1.67 -55.31
N ILE A 4 30.72 -0.43 -55.82
CA ILE A 4 30.38 0.76 -55.03
C ILE A 4 28.92 0.67 -54.55
N ILE A 5 28.02 0.23 -55.43
CA ILE A 5 26.59 0.06 -55.11
C ILE A 5 26.40 -1.00 -54.01
N GLN A 6 27.10 -2.14 -54.10
CA GLN A 6 27.03 -3.19 -53.07
C GLN A 6 27.55 -2.71 -51.70
N ALA A 7 28.66 -1.96 -51.67
CA ALA A 7 29.22 -1.43 -50.43
C ALA A 7 28.26 -0.47 -49.72
N VAL A 8 27.54 0.37 -50.47
CA VAL A 8 26.55 1.32 -49.92
C VAL A 8 25.36 0.57 -49.30
N ILE A 9 24.87 -0.49 -49.95
CA ILE A 9 23.76 -1.29 -49.44
C ILE A 9 24.14 -1.96 -48.10
N ILE A 10 25.36 -2.50 -47.98
CA ILE A 10 25.85 -3.13 -46.76
C ILE A 10 25.90 -2.12 -45.60
N ILE A 11 26.36 -0.89 -45.84
CA ILE A 11 26.42 0.17 -44.82
C ILE A 11 25.02 0.52 -44.31
N ILE A 12 24.04 0.65 -45.22
CA ILE A 12 22.65 0.96 -44.85
C ILE A 12 22.06 -0.16 -43.98
N ILE A 13 22.33 -1.42 -44.32
CA ILE A 13 21.85 -2.57 -43.54
C ILE A 13 22.48 -2.57 -42.14
N ILE A 14 23.78 -2.32 -42.02
CA ILE A 14 24.48 -2.24 -40.72
C ILE A 14 23.90 -1.11 -39.87
N LEU A 15 23.64 0.06 -40.46
CA LEU A 15 23.03 1.20 -39.76
C LEU A 15 21.61 0.88 -39.29
N ALA A 16 20.80 0.21 -40.12
CA ALA A 16 19.43 -0.19 -39.79
C ALA A 16 19.39 -1.21 -38.63
N ILE A 17 20.28 -2.21 -38.67
CA ILE A 17 20.41 -3.20 -37.59
C ILE A 17 20.91 -2.52 -36.30
N GLY A 18 21.91 -1.63 -36.40
CA GLY A 18 22.41 -0.86 -35.27
C GLY A 18 21.32 -0.03 -34.59
N LEU A 19 20.51 0.68 -35.38
CA LEU A 19 19.35 1.44 -34.89
C LEU A 19 18.29 0.55 -34.25
N TYR A 20 18.03 -0.64 -34.82
CA TYR A 20 17.08 -1.60 -34.27
C TYR A 20 17.56 -2.15 -32.91
N LEU A 21 18.85 -2.41 -32.76
CA LEU A 21 19.46 -2.88 -31.50
C LEU A 21 19.57 -1.78 -30.44
N LEU A 22 19.73 -0.51 -30.85
CA LEU A 22 19.73 0.64 -29.95
C LEU A 22 18.34 1.01 -29.41
N ARG A 23 17.26 0.38 -29.91
CA ARG A 23 15.91 0.56 -29.38
C ARG A 23 15.76 -0.21 -28.07
N SER A 24 16.43 0.31 -27.04
CA SER A 24 16.31 -0.11 -25.65
C SER A 24 14.83 -0.19 -25.26
N LYS A 25 14.42 -1.36 -24.75
CA LYS A 25 13.11 -1.57 -24.15
C LYS A 25 13.07 -0.85 -22.81
N PHE A 26 12.74 0.44 -22.83
CA PHE A 26 12.35 1.17 -21.62
C PHE A 26 10.99 0.63 -21.16
N THR A 27 11.01 -0.47 -20.41
CA THR A 27 9.87 -0.91 -19.62
C THR A 27 9.86 -0.08 -18.35
N GLY A 28 9.09 1.00 -18.34
CA GLY A 28 8.81 1.74 -17.10
C GLY A 28 7.99 0.86 -16.17
N TYR A 29 8.45 0.66 -14.94
CA TYR A 29 7.68 -0.02 -13.90
C TYR A 29 7.05 1.04 -12.99
N SER A 30 5.74 0.95 -12.75
CA SER A 30 5.08 1.76 -11.74
C SER A 30 5.23 1.12 -10.37
N ILE A 31 5.84 1.83 -9.42
CA ILE A 31 5.88 1.43 -8.02
C ILE A 31 4.61 1.99 -7.36
N TRP A 32 3.64 1.13 -7.06
CA TRP A 32 2.47 1.52 -6.28
C TRP A 32 2.88 1.67 -4.82
N VAL A 33 3.27 2.88 -4.42
CA VAL A 33 3.48 3.20 -3.01
C VAL A 33 2.11 3.47 -2.39
N LYS A 34 1.64 2.59 -1.49
CA LYS A 34 0.46 2.87 -0.67
C LYS A 34 0.75 4.12 0.16
N THR A 35 0.14 5.25 -0.18
CA THR A 35 0.39 6.52 0.50
C THR A 35 -0.26 6.57 1.88
N VAL A 36 -1.35 5.81 2.08
CA VAL A 36 -2.06 5.65 3.35
C VAL A 36 -1.87 4.22 3.84
N CYS A 37 -1.41 4.09 5.09
CA CYS A 37 -1.23 2.81 5.77
C CYS A 37 -2.05 2.78 7.07
N PHE A 38 -2.44 1.59 7.48
CA PHE A 38 -3.14 1.36 8.74
C PHE A 38 -2.24 0.52 9.65
N ASP A 39 -2.23 0.84 10.93
CA ASP A 39 -1.51 0.06 11.94
C ASP A 39 -2.33 -0.06 13.22
N TYR A 40 -2.09 -1.15 13.95
CA TYR A 40 -2.75 -1.50 15.21
C TYR A 40 -1.70 -1.64 16.30
N PRO A 41 -1.10 -0.53 16.79
CA PRO A 41 -0.03 -0.59 17.77
C PRO A 41 -0.41 -1.25 19.09
N VAL A 42 -1.71 -1.29 19.44
CA VAL A 42 -2.19 -1.92 20.67
C VAL A 42 -3.48 -2.66 20.39
N VAL A 43 -3.50 -3.95 20.74
CA VAL A 43 -4.70 -4.78 20.83
C VAL A 43 -4.69 -5.45 22.19
N ASP A 44 -5.48 -4.91 23.11
CA ASP A 44 -5.65 -5.44 24.45
C ASP A 44 -6.92 -6.29 24.49
N LEU A 45 -6.75 -7.60 24.57
CA LEU A 45 -7.86 -8.56 24.60
C LEU A 45 -8.55 -8.60 25.97
N GLU A 46 -7.84 -8.28 27.05
CA GLU A 46 -8.38 -8.30 28.42
C GLU A 46 -9.29 -7.09 28.65
N GLU A 47 -8.79 -5.90 28.33
CA GLU A 47 -9.56 -4.66 28.41
C GLU A 47 -10.45 -4.42 27.19
N LYS A 48 -10.39 -5.31 26.18
CA LYS A 48 -11.13 -5.21 24.90
C LYS A 48 -10.94 -3.84 24.24
N LYS A 49 -9.69 -3.38 24.23
CA LYS A 49 -9.30 -2.05 23.77
C LYS A 49 -8.34 -2.16 22.60
N VAL A 50 -8.65 -1.46 21.52
CA VAL A 50 -7.85 -1.46 20.29
C VAL A 50 -7.47 -0.03 19.93
N ILE A 51 -6.19 0.19 19.62
CA ILE A 51 -5.69 1.46 19.10
C ILE A 51 -5.34 1.24 17.64
N GLY A 52 -6.10 1.88 16.76
CA GLY A 52 -5.84 1.97 15.33
C GLY A 52 -5.22 3.31 14.95
N THR A 53 -4.31 3.31 13.99
CA THR A 53 -3.67 4.52 13.47
C THR A 53 -3.70 4.56 11.96
N VAL A 54 -3.95 5.75 11.40
CA VAL A 54 -3.82 6.04 9.98
C VAL A 54 -2.51 6.81 9.78
N LEU A 55 -1.62 6.22 8.99
CA LEU A 55 -0.34 6.81 8.64
C LEU A 55 -0.36 7.32 7.21
N TYR A 56 0.22 8.50 7.00
CA TYR A 56 0.51 9.03 5.68
C TYR A 56 1.90 9.63 5.67
N ARG A 57 2.71 9.23 4.68
CA ARG A 57 4.14 9.57 4.61
C ARG A 57 4.86 9.34 5.96
N ASN A 58 4.59 8.18 6.58
CA ASN A 58 5.13 7.75 7.89
C ASN A 58 4.79 8.66 9.08
N LYS A 59 3.77 9.52 8.97
CA LYS A 59 3.26 10.32 10.09
C LYS A 59 1.88 9.82 10.48
N VAL A 60 1.61 9.75 11.78
CA VAL A 60 0.26 9.46 12.28
C VAL A 60 -0.60 10.70 12.08
N HIS A 61 -1.67 10.55 11.30
CA HIS A 61 -2.62 11.62 11.02
C HIS A 61 -3.92 11.46 11.82
N LEU A 62 -4.35 10.21 11.99
CA LEU A 62 -5.52 9.86 12.78
C LEU A 62 -5.17 8.71 13.73
N LYS A 63 -5.62 8.80 14.97
CA LYS A 63 -5.55 7.74 15.96
C LYS A 63 -6.95 7.52 16.51
N VAL A 64 -7.41 6.27 16.44
CA VAL A 64 -8.74 5.85 16.91
C VAL A 64 -8.54 4.83 18.00
N ILE A 65 -8.99 5.16 19.20
CA ILE A 65 -8.99 4.27 20.36
C ILE A 65 -10.41 3.74 20.51
N VAL A 66 -10.59 2.46 20.26
CA VAL A 66 -11.88 1.77 20.39
C VAL A 66 -11.86 0.98 21.68
N ASP A 67 -12.77 1.32 22.59
CA ASP A 67 -13.02 0.60 23.83
C ASP A 67 -14.36 -0.13 23.70
N LEU A 68 -14.28 -1.44 23.45
CA LEU A 68 -15.48 -2.28 23.23
C LEU A 68 -16.18 -2.62 24.55
N LYS A 69 -15.50 -2.49 25.70
CA LYS A 69 -16.05 -2.80 27.02
C LYS A 69 -17.00 -1.70 27.47
N ASN A 70 -16.64 -0.45 27.22
CA ASN A 70 -17.43 0.73 27.58
C ASN A 70 -18.23 1.33 26.40
N ASP A 71 -18.24 0.68 25.23
CA ASP A 71 -18.82 1.18 23.97
C ASP A 71 -18.41 2.63 23.66
N ASN A 72 -17.12 2.92 23.83
CA ASN A 72 -16.58 4.26 23.69
C ASN A 72 -15.52 4.31 22.58
N VAL A 73 -15.49 5.42 21.86
CA VAL A 73 -14.47 5.68 20.84
C VAL A 73 -13.89 7.06 21.02
N ILE A 74 -12.58 7.11 21.26
CA ILE A 74 -11.80 8.33 21.37
C ILE A 74 -11.01 8.49 20.08
N VAL A 75 -11.04 9.70 19.52
CA VAL A 75 -10.40 9.98 18.24
C VAL A 75 -9.51 11.20 18.38
N GLU A 76 -8.25 11.03 18.00
CA GLU A 76 -7.22 12.06 18.01
C GLU A 76 -6.72 12.31 16.58
N GLY A 77 -6.57 13.58 16.20
CA GLY A 77 -6.10 13.97 14.87
C GLY A 77 -7.20 14.03 13.81
N ASP A 78 -6.76 14.15 12.55
CA ASP A 78 -7.63 14.41 11.41
C ASP A 78 -7.05 13.90 10.08
N VAL A 79 -7.93 13.71 9.09
CA VAL A 79 -7.63 13.08 7.81
C VAL A 79 -7.64 14.04 6.62
N ASP A 80 -7.94 15.32 6.84
CA ASP A 80 -7.95 16.37 5.80
C ASP A 80 -6.64 16.43 4.98
N LYS A 81 -5.51 16.08 5.61
CA LYS A 81 -4.17 16.10 4.99
C LYS A 81 -3.85 14.84 4.18
N LEU A 82 -4.72 13.82 4.20
CA LEU A 82 -4.50 12.57 3.45
C LEU A 82 -4.74 12.76 1.95
N GLY A 83 -5.52 13.78 1.55
CA GLY A 83 -5.82 14.07 0.15
C GLY A 83 -6.64 12.97 -0.55
N ASP A 84 -7.30 12.11 0.23
CA ASP A 84 -8.23 11.08 -0.26
C ASP A 84 -9.65 11.67 -0.22
N PRO A 85 -10.22 12.11 -1.37
CA PRO A 85 -11.51 12.78 -1.40
C PRO A 85 -12.69 11.83 -1.09
N ASP A 86 -12.47 10.52 -1.19
CA ASP A 86 -13.53 9.52 -1.10
C ASP A 86 -13.70 8.98 0.32
N LYS A 87 -12.76 9.27 1.23
CA LYS A 87 -12.77 8.75 2.61
C LYS A 87 -12.66 9.88 3.62
N ASP A 88 -13.76 10.12 4.31
CA ASP A 88 -13.83 11.07 5.41
C ASP A 88 -13.37 10.46 6.74
N ARG A 89 -13.28 11.31 7.77
CA ARG A 89 -12.91 10.89 9.13
C ARG A 89 -13.84 9.79 9.66
N LYS A 90 -15.14 9.86 9.35
CA LYS A 90 -16.14 8.90 9.81
C LYS A 90 -15.88 7.50 9.23
N PHE A 91 -15.52 7.42 7.95
CA PHE A 91 -15.16 6.17 7.29
C PHE A 91 -14.06 5.42 8.05
N TYR A 92 -12.98 6.10 8.42
CA TYR A 92 -11.88 5.49 9.16
C TYR A 92 -12.28 5.06 10.57
N ILE A 93 -13.08 5.85 11.28
CA ILE A 93 -13.61 5.48 12.60
C ILE A 93 -14.46 4.21 12.51
N ASP A 94 -15.37 4.15 11.54
CA ASP A 94 -16.26 3.00 11.35
C ASP A 94 -15.48 1.75 10.92
N MET A 95 -14.41 1.92 10.13
CA MET A 95 -13.47 0.85 9.79
C MET A 95 -12.79 0.31 11.06
N PHE A 96 -12.16 1.16 11.87
CA PHE A 96 -11.48 0.72 13.09
C PHE A 96 -12.42 0.08 14.12
N LYS A 97 -13.68 0.53 14.21
CA LYS A 97 -14.70 -0.13 15.04
C LYS A 97 -14.95 -1.58 14.61
N ARG A 98 -15.14 -1.82 13.30
CA ARG A 98 -15.37 -3.18 12.77
C ARG A 98 -14.15 -4.07 12.99
N GLU A 99 -12.97 -3.55 12.70
CA GLU A 99 -11.71 -4.28 12.85
C GLU A 99 -11.41 -4.60 14.32
N ALA A 100 -11.62 -3.64 15.23
CA ALA A 100 -11.46 -3.89 16.67
C ALA A 100 -12.36 -5.03 17.15
N LYS A 101 -13.63 -5.03 16.72
CA LYS A 101 -14.58 -6.10 17.03
C LYS A 101 -14.09 -7.45 16.50
N PHE A 102 -13.66 -7.50 15.24
CA PHE A 102 -13.11 -8.71 14.63
C PHE A 102 -11.89 -9.25 15.40
N LEU A 103 -10.93 -8.39 15.72
CA LEU A 103 -9.71 -8.77 16.43
C LEU A 103 -10.01 -9.35 17.81
N VAL A 104 -10.88 -8.69 18.58
CA VAL A 104 -11.26 -9.16 19.92
C VAL A 104 -12.09 -10.44 19.86
N GLU A 105 -13.06 -10.54 18.96
CA GLU A 105 -13.89 -11.75 18.80
C GLU A 105 -13.09 -12.99 18.40
N ASN A 106 -12.02 -12.80 17.62
CA ASN A 106 -11.15 -13.89 17.17
C ASN A 106 -9.92 -14.10 18.07
N ASN A 107 -9.80 -13.40 19.20
CA ASN A 107 -8.65 -13.45 20.11
C ASN A 107 -7.30 -13.16 19.40
N ILE A 108 -7.30 -12.20 18.47
CA ILE A 108 -6.11 -11.80 17.71
C ILE A 108 -5.46 -10.62 18.42
N SER A 109 -4.36 -10.86 19.14
CA SER A 109 -3.57 -9.81 19.80
C SER A 109 -2.51 -9.16 18.92
N ASP A 110 -2.11 -9.82 17.83
CA ASP A 110 -1.12 -9.31 16.88
C ASP A 110 -1.66 -9.42 15.44
N PRO A 111 -2.24 -8.33 14.91
CA PRO A 111 -2.79 -8.30 13.55
C PRO A 111 -1.74 -8.54 12.46
N LYS A 112 -0.49 -8.07 12.65
CA LYS A 112 0.57 -8.25 11.64
C LYS A 112 0.96 -9.72 11.52
N LYS A 113 1.07 -10.40 12.66
CA LYS A 113 1.30 -11.84 12.68
C LYS A 113 0.15 -12.60 12.01
N TYR A 114 -1.09 -12.25 12.33
CA TYR A 114 -2.28 -12.87 11.73
C TYR A 114 -2.29 -12.75 10.20
N ASP A 115 -2.03 -11.55 9.67
CA ASP A 115 -1.96 -11.32 8.21
C ASP A 115 -0.85 -12.14 7.55
N SER A 116 0.33 -12.21 8.17
CA SER A 116 1.45 -12.99 7.63
C SER A 116 1.17 -14.50 7.57
N GLU A 117 0.44 -15.03 8.56
CA GLU A 117 0.04 -16.45 8.57
C GLU A 117 -1.03 -16.76 7.51
N LEU A 118 -1.92 -15.80 7.22
CA LEU A 118 -2.91 -15.93 6.14
C LEU A 118 -2.25 -15.95 4.76
N ASP A 119 -1.28 -15.07 4.52
CA ASP A 119 -0.57 -15.01 3.24
C ASP A 119 0.24 -16.29 2.99
N ASN A 120 0.93 -16.81 4.00
CA ASN A 120 1.67 -18.06 3.91
C ASN A 120 0.77 -19.28 3.63
N LYS A 121 -0.49 -19.28 4.07
CA LYS A 121 -1.45 -20.37 3.79
C LYS A 121 -2.03 -20.33 2.36
N ARG A 122 -1.91 -19.19 1.68
CA ARG A 122 -2.45 -18.99 0.31
C ARG A 122 -1.41 -19.26 -0.78
N THR A 123 -0.16 -19.46 -0.41
CA THR A 123 0.98 -19.70 -1.30
C THR A 123 1.35 -21.18 -1.29
#